data_AF-A0A1X2I1G2-F1
#
_entry.id   AF-A0A1X2I1G2-F1
#
_cell.length_a   1.000
_cell.length_b   1.000
_cell.length_c   1.000
_cell.angle_alpha   90.00
_cell.angle_beta   90.00
_cell.angle_gamma   90.00
#
_symmetry.space_group_name_H-M   'P 1'
#
loop_
_entity.id
_entity.type
_entity.pdbx_description
1 polymer ?
#
loop_
_entity_poly.entity_id
_entity_poly.type
_entity_poly.pdbx_seq_one_letter_code
_entity_poly.pdbx_strand_id
1 'polypeptide(L)'
;MKFLEDAIRDWSTRVWVISEYNIAKKKNNLKYWFIQLSNPYIGKLSFFNFDFTNPALSSSVVKKRQFCCTTSPRDPHPVDFLFHEMIIKQLSTQTFLEMMLKSKASRNQDRFYAILPQSKYKDKVNQVSHWEINTMMSVKLKLFEIMDTQDKWNLFFLSGRSGSSNTFEVPPTFVASDICWDQFGQFVEDQPCNFDTNGINGSSAITLHHNHDLHLYYLQLVPKEYYVLPKDHMDDFDLARMISQHQKMLFNHLKLDKHCLIDFVCLHQYNVKGIPKGMNNRYDELNIVKLIGSFKENKWTLCCIPWADGTKGPKDRYNNDDYGTVFNIY
;
A
#
# COMPACT_ATOMS: atom_id res chain seq x y z
N MET A 1 27.18 -0.66 -10.97
CA MET A 1 25.80 -0.17 -11.11
C MET A 1 25.01 -0.29 -9.82
N LYS A 2 24.88 -1.48 -9.23
CA LYS A 2 24.16 -1.68 -7.95
C LYS A 2 24.47 -0.65 -6.85
N PHE A 3 25.74 -0.30 -6.63
CA PHE A 3 26.11 0.76 -5.67
C PHE A 3 25.48 2.13 -5.97
N LEU A 4 25.50 2.56 -7.23
CA LEU A 4 24.93 3.84 -7.66
C LEU A 4 23.40 3.82 -7.56
N GLU A 5 22.79 2.68 -7.89
CA GLU A 5 21.35 2.45 -7.72
C GLU A 5 20.94 2.49 -6.24
N ASP A 6 21.70 1.83 -5.38
CA ASP A 6 21.49 1.84 -3.93
C ASP A 6 21.67 3.24 -3.35
N ALA A 7 22.70 3.98 -3.79
CA ALA A 7 22.95 5.35 -3.36
C ALA A 7 21.82 6.30 -3.77
N ILE A 8 21.30 6.17 -5.00
CA ILE A 8 20.18 7.00 -5.46
C ILE A 8 18.91 6.65 -4.73
N ARG A 9 18.60 5.37 -4.58
CA ARG A 9 17.44 4.91 -3.83
C ARG A 9 17.50 5.36 -2.37
N ASP A 10 18.68 5.31 -1.75
CA ASP A 10 18.87 5.84 -0.41
C ASP A 10 18.65 7.36 -0.37
N TRP A 11 19.27 8.10 -1.29
CA TRP A 11 19.14 9.54 -1.38
C TRP A 11 17.69 9.99 -1.65
N SER A 12 17.05 9.44 -2.67
CA SER A 12 15.68 9.81 -3.11
C SER A 12 14.61 9.48 -2.09
N THR A 13 14.86 8.56 -1.16
CA THR A 13 13.92 8.22 -0.10
C THR A 13 14.07 9.12 1.13
N ARG A 14 15.10 9.96 1.24
CA ARG A 14 15.23 10.85 2.40
C ARG A 14 14.19 11.97 2.36
N VAL A 15 13.54 12.22 3.49
CA VAL A 15 12.41 13.16 3.56
C VAL A 15 12.75 14.58 3.09
N TRP A 16 13.91 15.13 3.47
CA TRP A 16 14.34 16.45 3.00
C TRP A 16 14.68 16.45 1.49
N VAL A 17 15.16 15.33 0.95
CA VAL A 17 15.42 15.21 -0.49
C VAL A 17 14.12 15.25 -1.27
N ILE A 18 13.03 14.67 -0.74
CA ILE A 18 11.70 14.75 -1.36
C ILE A 18 11.23 16.20 -1.45
N SER A 19 11.47 17.03 -0.43
CA SER A 19 11.11 18.45 -0.47
C SER A 19 11.97 19.24 -1.44
N GLU A 20 13.29 19.06 -1.39
CA GLU A 20 14.23 19.69 -2.33
C GLU A 20 13.96 19.30 -3.78
N TYR A 21 13.70 18.02 -4.04
CA TYR A 21 13.35 17.51 -5.36
C TYR A 21 12.13 18.22 -5.92
N ASN A 22 11.05 18.35 -5.13
CA ASN A 22 9.84 18.99 -5.62
C ASN A 22 10.01 20.49 -5.85
N ILE A 23 10.88 21.16 -5.09
CA ILE A 23 11.31 22.54 -5.36
C ILE A 23 12.10 22.60 -6.67
N ALA A 24 13.07 21.71 -6.86
CA ALA A 24 13.91 21.64 -8.06
C ALA A 24 13.08 21.33 -9.31
N LYS A 25 12.10 20.43 -9.20
CA LYS A 25 11.14 20.07 -10.26
C LYS A 25 10.34 21.28 -10.72
N LYS A 26 9.77 22.04 -9.77
CA LYS A 26 9.03 23.28 -10.10
C LYS A 26 9.90 24.32 -10.82
N LYS A 27 11.19 24.36 -10.52
CA LYS A 27 12.16 25.30 -11.12
C LYS A 27 12.90 24.74 -12.33
N ASN A 28 12.63 23.49 -12.71
CA ASN A 28 13.40 22.74 -13.69
C ASN A 28 14.93 22.82 -13.52
N ASN A 29 15.43 22.70 -12.28
CA ASN A 29 16.83 22.97 -11.95
C ASN A 29 17.41 21.94 -10.98
N LEU A 30 17.27 20.65 -11.30
CA LEU A 30 17.93 19.59 -10.56
C LEU A 30 19.29 19.28 -11.20
N LYS A 31 20.35 19.27 -10.39
CA LYS A 31 21.71 18.97 -10.83
C LYS A 31 22.25 17.80 -10.02
N TYR A 32 22.79 16.79 -10.70
CA TYR A 32 23.45 15.66 -10.07
C TYR A 32 24.95 15.86 -10.12
N TRP A 33 25.57 15.92 -8.94
CA TRP A 33 27.02 15.92 -8.80
C TRP A 33 27.47 14.49 -8.51
N PHE A 34 28.21 13.91 -9.44
CA PHE A 34 28.93 12.66 -9.18
C PHE A 34 30.38 13.00 -8.91
N ILE A 35 30.89 12.54 -7.77
CA ILE A 35 32.33 12.48 -7.57
C ILE A 35 32.82 11.38 -8.51
N GLN A 36 33.27 11.83 -9.68
CA GLN A 36 34.04 11.11 -10.70
C GLN A 36 34.06 9.59 -10.47
N LEU A 37 32.98 8.90 -10.89
CA LEU A 37 33.07 7.46 -11.16
C LEU A 37 34.24 7.31 -12.13
N SER A 38 35.19 6.43 -11.84
CA SER A 38 36.56 6.34 -12.39
C SER A 38 36.68 6.07 -13.89
N ASN A 39 35.71 6.51 -14.70
CA ASN A 39 35.70 6.43 -16.14
C ASN A 39 36.51 7.61 -16.74
N PRO A 40 37.68 7.36 -17.35
CA PRO A 40 38.51 8.40 -17.96
C PRO A 40 37.82 9.13 -19.12
N TYR A 41 36.79 8.53 -19.74
CA TYR A 41 36.00 9.15 -20.80
C TYR A 41 34.94 10.14 -20.29
N ILE A 42 34.57 10.08 -19.00
CA ILE A 42 33.61 10.99 -18.35
C ILE A 42 34.33 12.14 -17.62
N GLY A 43 35.67 12.15 -17.63
CA GLY A 43 36.55 13.02 -16.83
C GLY A 43 36.42 14.54 -17.01
N LYS A 44 35.41 15.04 -17.74
CA LYS A 44 35.11 16.48 -17.89
C LYS A 44 33.73 16.90 -17.39
N LEU A 45 32.87 15.97 -16.97
CA LEU A 45 31.53 16.30 -16.48
C LEU A 45 31.52 16.27 -14.95
N SER A 46 31.54 17.44 -14.33
CA SER A 46 31.41 17.60 -12.87
C SER A 46 29.97 17.44 -12.38
N PHE A 47 28.99 17.64 -13.27
CA PHE A 47 27.56 17.42 -12.99
C PHE A 47 26.75 17.18 -14.27
N PHE A 48 25.54 16.62 -14.10
CA PHE A 48 24.51 16.52 -15.13
C PHE A 48 23.27 17.30 -14.69
N ASN A 49 22.70 18.10 -15.60
CA ASN A 49 21.41 18.75 -15.38
C ASN A 49 20.28 17.78 -15.74
N PHE A 50 19.29 17.66 -14.88
CA PHE A 50 18.10 16.87 -15.13
C PHE A 50 16.96 17.80 -15.58
N ASP A 51 16.59 17.66 -16.84
CA ASP A 51 15.52 18.44 -17.45
C ASP A 51 14.18 17.71 -17.31
N PHE A 52 13.34 18.16 -16.38
CA PHE A 52 11.99 17.65 -16.16
C PHE A 52 11.03 17.86 -17.33
N THR A 53 11.37 18.75 -18.26
CA THR A 53 10.56 19.04 -19.45
C THR A 53 10.94 18.17 -20.64
N ASN A 54 11.99 17.36 -20.54
CA ASN A 54 12.42 16.49 -21.62
C ASN A 54 11.32 15.47 -21.98
N PRO A 55 10.77 15.49 -23.21
CA PRO A 55 9.69 14.60 -23.63
C PRO A 55 10.05 13.12 -23.54
N ALA A 56 11.34 12.78 -23.66
CA ALA A 56 11.84 11.41 -23.50
C ALA A 56 11.60 10.87 -22.08
N LEU A 57 11.46 11.76 -21.10
CA LEU A 57 11.18 11.44 -19.70
C LEU A 57 9.68 11.52 -19.38
N SER A 58 8.82 11.78 -20.37
CA SER A 58 7.39 11.83 -20.13
C SER A 58 6.89 10.49 -19.60
N SER A 59 6.06 10.55 -18.56
CA SER A 59 5.56 9.38 -17.83
C SER A 59 4.86 8.37 -18.73
N SER A 60 4.32 8.80 -19.89
CA SER A 60 3.68 7.92 -20.87
C SER A 60 4.65 6.92 -21.52
N VAL A 61 5.90 7.32 -21.76
CA VAL A 61 6.95 6.48 -22.36
C VAL A 61 7.52 5.51 -21.33
N VAL A 62 7.73 6.00 -20.10
CA VAL A 62 8.33 5.24 -19.00
C VAL A 62 7.33 4.25 -18.39
N LYS A 63 6.05 4.60 -18.23
CA LYS A 63 5.03 3.71 -17.63
C LYS A 63 4.64 2.53 -18.51
N LYS A 64 4.70 2.66 -19.84
CA LYS A 64 4.22 1.62 -20.77
C LYS A 64 5.22 0.51 -21.05
N ARG A 65 6.50 0.72 -20.76
CA ARG A 65 7.52 -0.31 -20.98
C ARG A 65 7.75 -1.06 -19.67
N GLN A 66 7.09 -2.19 -19.52
CA GLN A 66 7.55 -3.25 -18.62
C GLN A 66 8.85 -3.79 -19.24
N PHE A 67 9.97 -3.10 -19.02
CA PHE A 67 11.25 -3.56 -19.49
C PHE A 67 11.67 -4.75 -18.63
N CYS A 68 11.29 -5.95 -19.07
CA CYS A 68 12.05 -7.14 -18.71
C CYS A 68 13.47 -6.90 -19.20
N CYS A 69 14.37 -6.68 -18.25
CA CYS A 69 15.76 -6.29 -18.47
C CYS A 69 16.52 -7.47 -19.10
N THR A 70 16.32 -7.73 -20.38
CA THR A 70 17.28 -8.48 -21.19
C THR A 70 18.28 -7.47 -21.70
N THR A 71 19.24 -7.09 -20.85
CA THR A 71 20.38 -6.29 -21.28
C THR A 71 21.05 -7.04 -22.44
N SER A 72 20.84 -6.55 -23.67
CA SER A 72 21.64 -7.01 -24.79
C SER A 72 23.10 -6.65 -24.45
N PRO A 73 24.03 -7.62 -24.43
CA PRO A 73 25.43 -7.35 -24.08
C PRO A 73 26.15 -6.41 -25.08
N ARG A 74 25.45 -5.90 -26.09
CA ARG A 74 25.97 -5.01 -27.14
C ARG A 74 25.51 -3.57 -27.05
N ASP A 75 24.73 -3.17 -26.05
CA ASP A 75 24.41 -1.76 -25.88
C ASP A 75 25.68 -1.01 -25.41
N PRO A 76 26.17 0.00 -26.15
CA PRO A 76 27.34 0.78 -25.75
C PRO A 76 27.04 1.77 -24.60
N HIS A 77 25.76 2.03 -24.27
CA HIS A 77 25.35 3.02 -23.26
C HIS A 77 24.31 2.52 -22.23
N PRO A 78 24.43 1.30 -21.65
CA PRO A 78 23.42 0.74 -20.76
C PRO A 78 23.32 1.49 -19.42
N VAL A 79 24.38 2.21 -19.06
CA VAL A 79 24.51 2.92 -17.78
C VAL A 79 23.62 4.15 -17.74
N ASP A 80 23.48 4.88 -18.85
CA ASP A 80 22.77 6.16 -18.89
C ASP A 80 21.25 5.94 -18.82
N PHE A 81 20.73 5.03 -19.64
CA PHE A 81 19.29 4.78 -19.74
C PHE A 81 18.69 4.19 -18.46
N LEU A 82 19.29 3.11 -17.91
CA LEU A 82 18.77 2.46 -16.69
C LEU A 82 18.84 3.38 -15.48
N PHE A 83 19.91 4.16 -15.38
CA PHE A 83 20.06 5.17 -14.36
C PHE A 83 19.01 6.27 -14.48
N HIS A 84 18.80 6.81 -15.68
CA HIS A 84 17.77 7.81 -15.94
C HIS A 84 16.38 7.27 -15.64
N GLU A 85 16.06 6.05 -16.05
CA GLU A 85 14.79 5.40 -15.76
C GLU A 85 14.58 5.24 -14.25
N MET A 86 15.59 4.74 -13.53
CA MET A 86 15.54 4.63 -12.08
C MET A 86 15.31 6.00 -11.43
N ILE A 87 16.03 7.04 -11.86
CA ILE A 87 15.87 8.40 -11.36
C ILE A 87 14.45 8.92 -11.63
N ILE A 88 13.92 8.74 -12.84
CA ILE A 88 12.55 9.11 -13.17
C ILE A 88 11.57 8.36 -12.28
N LYS A 89 11.74 7.05 -12.10
CA LYS A 89 10.86 6.23 -11.25
C LYS A 89 10.94 6.64 -9.78
N GLN A 90 12.15 6.88 -9.28
CA GLN A 90 12.38 7.28 -7.90
C GLN A 90 11.87 8.68 -7.61
N LEU A 91 11.79 9.57 -8.60
CA LEU A 91 11.52 10.97 -8.31
C LEU A 91 10.18 11.46 -8.87
N SER A 92 9.78 11.00 -10.04
CA SER A 92 8.59 11.51 -10.72
C SER A 92 7.32 10.68 -10.50
N THR A 93 7.45 9.40 -10.12
CA THR A 93 6.31 8.47 -10.04
C THR A 93 5.91 8.08 -8.63
N GLN A 94 6.59 8.57 -7.59
CA GLN A 94 6.21 8.24 -6.21
C GLN A 94 4.85 8.83 -5.87
N THR A 95 3.95 8.00 -5.35
CA THR A 95 2.68 8.46 -4.82
C THR A 95 2.81 9.08 -3.45
N PHE A 96 1.75 9.76 -2.99
CA PHE A 96 1.67 10.30 -1.63
C PHE A 96 1.95 9.23 -0.56
N LEU A 97 1.34 8.05 -0.69
CA LEU A 97 1.54 6.93 0.25
C LEU A 97 2.98 6.39 0.20
N GLU A 98 3.58 6.28 -0.99
CA GLU A 98 4.98 5.88 -1.13
C GLU A 98 5.92 6.87 -0.45
N MET A 99 5.75 8.17 -0.72
CA MET A 99 6.56 9.20 -0.07
C MET A 99 6.38 9.14 1.45
N MET A 100 5.15 9.01 1.94
CA MET A 100 4.88 8.98 3.38
C MET A 100 5.48 7.76 4.08
N LEU A 101 5.31 6.57 3.50
CA LEU A 101 5.58 5.31 4.19
C LEU A 101 6.96 4.70 3.87
N LYS A 102 7.54 5.00 2.69
CA LYS A 102 8.87 4.48 2.29
C LYS A 102 10.00 5.44 2.61
N SER A 103 9.70 6.71 2.88
CA SER A 103 10.77 7.67 3.11
C SER A 103 11.61 7.32 4.34
N LYS A 104 12.84 7.82 4.39
CA LYS A 104 13.71 7.75 5.56
C LYS A 104 13.71 9.12 6.21
N ALA A 105 13.27 9.17 7.45
CA ALA A 105 13.18 10.38 8.25
C ALA A 105 13.85 10.13 9.59
N SER A 106 14.57 11.12 10.11
CA SER A 106 15.13 11.05 11.47
C SER A 106 14.01 10.99 12.51
N ARG A 107 12.91 11.73 12.29
CA ARG A 107 11.68 11.61 13.08
C ARG A 107 10.49 11.30 12.17
N ASN A 108 9.56 10.48 12.64
CA ASN A 108 8.38 10.10 11.86
C ASN A 108 7.47 11.29 11.53
N GLN A 109 7.39 12.29 12.41
CA GLN A 109 6.67 13.54 12.12
C GLN A 109 7.24 14.34 10.94
N ASP A 110 8.55 14.25 10.66
CA ASP A 110 9.20 15.05 9.60
C ASP A 110 8.66 14.68 8.22
N ARG A 111 8.20 13.42 8.05
CA ARG A 111 7.51 12.93 6.85
C ARG A 111 6.33 13.84 6.51
N PHE A 112 5.51 14.17 7.51
CA PHE A 112 4.33 15.01 7.31
C PHE A 112 4.72 16.45 6.94
N TYR A 113 5.71 17.04 7.61
CA TYR A 113 6.16 18.40 7.29
C TYR A 113 6.71 18.53 5.86
N ALA A 114 7.40 17.51 5.35
CA ALA A 114 7.95 17.57 4.01
C ALA A 114 6.93 17.24 2.91
N ILE A 115 6.02 16.30 3.17
CA ILE A 115 5.19 15.68 2.14
C ILE A 115 3.79 16.30 2.08
N LEU A 116 3.17 16.63 3.21
CA LEU A 116 1.84 17.25 3.20
C LEU A 116 1.76 18.52 2.35
N PRO A 117 2.73 19.48 2.40
CA PRO A 117 2.69 20.69 1.59
C PRO A 117 2.63 20.46 0.07
N GLN A 118 2.97 19.24 -0.37
CA GLN A 118 3.02 18.84 -1.78
C GLN A 118 1.82 17.99 -2.20
N SER A 119 0.95 17.67 -1.26
CA SER A 119 -0.22 16.81 -1.45
C SER A 119 -1.51 17.61 -1.46
N LYS A 120 -2.63 16.93 -1.73
CA LYS A 120 -3.98 17.49 -1.54
C LYS A 120 -4.31 17.77 -0.05
N TYR A 121 -3.52 17.26 0.89
CA TYR A 121 -3.69 17.40 2.35
C TYR A 121 -2.83 18.52 2.97
N LYS A 122 -2.38 19.48 2.16
CA LYS A 122 -1.50 20.58 2.59
C LYS A 122 -2.09 21.45 3.72
N ASP A 123 -3.40 21.49 3.86
CA ASP A 123 -4.12 22.22 4.92
C ASP A 123 -3.89 21.62 6.32
N LYS A 124 -3.44 20.36 6.39
CA LYS A 124 -3.20 19.66 7.67
C LYS A 124 -1.83 19.95 8.28
N VAL A 125 -0.92 20.61 7.56
CA VAL A 125 0.47 20.86 7.99
C VAL A 125 0.55 21.55 9.36
N ASN A 126 -0.31 22.52 9.61
CA ASN A 126 -0.29 23.31 10.84
C ASN A 126 -0.71 22.50 12.09
N GLN A 127 -1.23 21.29 11.92
CA GLN A 127 -1.69 20.43 13.01
C GLN A 127 -0.65 19.39 13.41
N VAL A 128 0.39 19.18 12.59
CA VAL A 128 1.37 18.08 12.73
C VAL A 128 2.06 18.10 14.10
N SER A 129 2.35 19.28 14.66
CA SER A 129 2.98 19.43 15.97
C SER A 129 2.19 18.83 17.13
N HIS A 130 0.88 18.64 16.97
CA HIS A 130 -0.01 18.13 18.01
C HIS A 130 -0.33 16.64 17.87
N TRP A 131 0.19 15.96 16.85
CA TRP A 131 -0.19 14.58 16.54
C TRP A 131 0.63 13.50 17.24
N GLU A 132 1.73 13.87 17.93
CA GLU A 132 2.58 12.95 18.69
C GLU A 132 3.11 11.76 17.87
N ILE A 133 3.47 11.99 16.60
CA ILE A 133 3.92 10.94 15.67
C ILE A 133 5.35 10.48 15.99
N ASN A 134 5.46 9.34 16.68
CA ASN A 134 6.73 8.74 17.10
C ASN A 134 7.06 7.41 16.39
N THR A 135 6.08 6.70 15.85
CA THR A 135 6.23 5.37 15.23
C THR A 135 5.61 5.30 13.84
N MET A 136 5.98 4.30 13.04
CA MET A 136 5.32 4.07 11.75
C MET A 136 3.83 3.70 11.90
N MET A 137 3.46 3.04 12.99
CA MET A 137 2.04 2.77 13.30
C MET A 137 1.28 4.08 13.53
N SER A 138 1.85 5.02 14.30
CA SER A 138 1.25 6.36 14.48
C SER A 138 1.13 7.14 13.16
N VAL A 139 2.11 6.99 12.24
CA VAL A 139 2.02 7.56 10.88
C VAL A 139 0.80 7.02 10.15
N LYS A 140 0.64 5.68 10.06
CA LYS A 140 -0.48 5.06 9.34
C LYS A 140 -1.84 5.37 9.98
N LEU A 141 -1.94 5.35 11.31
CA LEU A 141 -3.17 5.74 12.03
C LEU A 141 -3.57 7.17 11.66
N LYS A 142 -2.60 8.10 11.71
CA LYS A 142 -2.87 9.50 11.35
C LYS A 142 -3.23 9.66 9.87
N LEU A 143 -2.65 8.87 8.97
CA LEU A 143 -3.07 8.84 7.57
C LEU A 143 -4.54 8.39 7.43
N PHE A 144 -4.97 7.33 8.13
CA PHE A 144 -6.37 6.91 8.13
C PHE A 144 -7.33 7.98 8.70
N GLU A 145 -6.85 8.86 9.58
CA GLU A 145 -7.62 9.98 10.10
C GLU A 145 -7.79 11.10 9.07
N ILE A 146 -6.70 11.55 8.44
CA ILE A 146 -6.69 12.78 7.63
C ILE A 146 -6.96 12.57 6.13
N MET A 147 -6.77 11.36 5.60
CA MET A 147 -6.93 11.09 4.18
C MET A 147 -8.40 11.12 3.74
N ASP A 148 -8.63 11.26 2.44
CA ASP A 148 -9.95 11.01 1.86
C ASP A 148 -10.23 9.51 1.74
N THR A 149 -11.47 9.16 1.41
CA THR A 149 -11.93 7.77 1.34
C THR A 149 -11.12 6.94 0.35
N GLN A 150 -10.75 7.50 -0.81
CA GLN A 150 -9.99 6.78 -1.84
C GLN A 150 -8.58 6.42 -1.34
N ASP A 151 -7.86 7.36 -0.75
CA ASP A 151 -6.50 7.08 -0.25
C ASP A 151 -6.51 6.16 0.98
N LYS A 152 -7.57 6.21 1.82
CA LYS A 152 -7.78 5.23 2.90
C LYS A 152 -7.95 3.82 2.35
N TRP A 153 -8.71 3.64 1.28
CA TRP A 153 -8.85 2.34 0.62
C TRP A 153 -7.53 1.84 0.06
N ASN A 154 -6.80 2.70 -0.67
CA ASN A 154 -5.49 2.34 -1.20
C ASN A 154 -4.54 1.87 -0.09
N LEU A 155 -4.50 2.59 1.03
CA LEU A 155 -3.67 2.18 2.18
C LEU A 155 -4.14 0.85 2.79
N PHE A 156 -5.45 0.65 2.97
CA PHE A 156 -5.99 -0.59 3.51
C PHE A 156 -5.66 -1.82 2.64
N PHE A 157 -5.88 -1.72 1.32
CA PHE A 157 -5.57 -2.82 0.39
C PHE A 157 -4.08 -3.09 0.28
N LEU A 158 -3.23 -2.05 0.36
CA LEU A 158 -1.79 -2.23 0.48
C LEU A 158 -1.37 -2.97 1.74
N SER A 159 -1.99 -2.62 2.88
CA SER A 159 -1.73 -3.29 4.14
C SER A 159 -2.12 -4.77 4.06
N GLY A 160 -3.29 -5.10 3.53
CA GLY A 160 -3.81 -6.47 3.49
C GLY A 160 -3.35 -7.37 2.35
N ARG A 161 -2.37 -6.95 1.54
CA ARG A 161 -1.86 -7.72 0.40
C ARG A 161 -1.06 -8.96 0.85
N SER A 162 -1.05 -10.01 0.03
CA SER A 162 -0.31 -11.27 0.27
C SER A 162 1.22 -11.11 0.40
N GLY A 163 1.80 -10.07 -0.19
CA GLY A 163 3.23 -9.77 -0.03
C GLY A 163 3.56 -8.95 1.23
N SER A 164 2.53 -8.38 1.88
CA SER A 164 2.71 -7.52 3.05
C SER A 164 2.86 -8.37 4.31
N SER A 165 3.70 -7.94 5.26
CA SER A 165 3.95 -8.69 6.51
C SER A 165 2.79 -8.55 7.49
N ASN A 166 1.66 -9.23 7.21
CA ASN A 166 0.54 -9.31 8.14
C ASN A 166 0.68 -10.58 8.99
N THR A 167 1.47 -10.52 10.06
CA THR A 167 1.66 -11.68 10.93
C THR A 167 0.52 -11.88 11.93
N PHE A 168 -0.52 -11.01 11.95
CA PHE A 168 -1.63 -10.96 12.94
C PHE A 168 -1.20 -11.02 14.42
N GLU A 169 0.10 -10.95 14.68
CA GLU A 169 0.76 -10.91 15.99
C GLU A 169 0.66 -9.53 16.63
N VAL A 170 0.50 -8.47 15.83
CA VAL A 170 0.50 -7.09 16.32
C VAL A 170 -0.77 -6.38 15.84
N PRO A 171 -1.78 -6.20 16.71
CA PRO A 171 -2.90 -5.32 16.41
C PRO A 171 -2.54 -3.82 16.62
N PRO A 172 -3.11 -2.86 15.86
CA PRO A 172 -4.02 -3.11 14.76
C PRO A 172 -3.30 -3.61 13.51
N THR A 173 -3.74 -4.72 12.92
CA THR A 173 -2.95 -5.33 11.82
C THR A 173 -2.81 -4.44 10.60
N PHE A 174 -3.84 -3.65 10.28
CA PHE A 174 -3.82 -2.71 9.17
C PHE A 174 -2.79 -1.57 9.30
N VAL A 175 -2.25 -1.32 10.51
CA VAL A 175 -1.13 -0.40 10.71
C VAL A 175 0.18 -1.10 11.06
N ALA A 176 0.14 -2.32 11.60
CA ALA A 176 1.34 -3.10 11.88
C ALA A 176 2.05 -3.59 10.60
N SER A 177 1.29 -3.84 9.53
CA SER A 177 1.74 -4.49 8.29
C SER A 177 2.86 -3.75 7.54
N ASP A 178 3.97 -4.40 7.18
CA ASP A 178 4.89 -3.79 6.20
C ASP A 178 4.31 -3.95 4.81
N ILE A 179 4.18 -2.84 4.10
CA ILE A 179 3.55 -2.82 2.76
C ILE A 179 4.53 -3.37 1.72
N CYS A 180 4.07 -4.32 0.92
CA CYS A 180 4.79 -4.75 -0.27
C CYS A 180 4.54 -3.77 -1.44
N TRP A 181 5.60 -3.11 -1.90
CA TRP A 181 5.52 -2.03 -2.90
C TRP A 181 5.76 -2.48 -4.34
N ASP A 182 6.15 -3.72 -4.57
CA ASP A 182 6.51 -4.28 -5.87
C ASP A 182 5.39 -4.17 -6.91
N GLN A 183 4.15 -4.08 -6.46
CA GLN A 183 2.96 -4.15 -7.29
C GLN A 183 1.95 -3.00 -7.03
N PHE A 184 2.41 -1.87 -6.48
CA PHE A 184 1.56 -0.70 -6.21
C PHE A 184 0.92 -0.11 -7.48
N GLY A 185 1.61 -0.17 -8.63
CA GLY A 185 1.17 0.47 -9.88
C GLY A 185 -0.03 -0.19 -10.58
N GLN A 186 -0.72 -1.13 -9.94
CA GLN A 186 -1.77 -1.94 -10.53
C GLN A 186 -3.19 -1.54 -10.11
N PHE A 187 -3.35 -0.57 -9.20
CA PHE A 187 -4.67 -0.07 -8.85
C PHE A 187 -5.29 0.65 -10.05
N VAL A 188 -6.43 0.14 -10.50
CA VAL A 188 -7.21 0.72 -11.59
C VAL A 188 -8.19 1.72 -10.99
N GLU A 189 -8.03 2.99 -11.32
CA GLU A 189 -8.90 4.07 -10.83
C GLU A 189 -10.29 4.05 -11.49
N ASP A 190 -10.42 3.38 -12.65
CA ASP A 190 -11.62 3.42 -13.50
C ASP A 190 -12.62 2.28 -13.25
N GLN A 191 -12.41 1.42 -12.24
CA GLN A 191 -13.28 0.26 -11.99
C GLN A 191 -14.32 0.56 -10.90
N PRO A 192 -15.52 -0.04 -11.00
CA PRO A 192 -16.56 0.15 -9.99
C PRO A 192 -16.07 -0.38 -8.64
N CYS A 193 -15.95 0.51 -7.66
CA CYS A 193 -15.50 0.19 -6.32
C CYS A 193 -16.54 -0.68 -5.59
N ASN A 194 -16.06 -1.69 -4.85
CA ASN A 194 -16.86 -2.50 -3.92
C ASN A 194 -17.28 -1.70 -2.66
N PHE A 195 -16.97 -0.43 -2.60
CA PHE A 195 -17.31 0.44 -1.48
C PHE A 195 -18.08 1.65 -1.98
N ASP A 196 -18.90 2.23 -1.11
CA ASP A 196 -19.54 3.51 -1.43
C ASP A 196 -18.50 4.63 -1.34
N THR A 197 -18.10 5.15 -2.49
CA THR A 197 -17.20 6.31 -2.62
C THR A 197 -17.96 7.62 -2.74
N ASN A 198 -19.28 7.57 -3.01
CA ASN A 198 -20.03 8.76 -3.41
C ASN A 198 -20.56 9.55 -2.22
N GLY A 199 -20.43 9.02 -1.00
CA GLY A 199 -20.58 9.78 0.24
C GLY A 199 -21.86 10.61 0.31
N ILE A 200 -22.93 10.19 -0.38
CA ILE A 200 -24.14 11.01 -0.61
C ILE A 200 -24.78 11.42 0.73
N ASN A 201 -24.51 10.65 1.79
CA ASN A 201 -24.99 10.89 3.15
C ASN A 201 -23.90 11.30 4.15
N GLY A 202 -22.72 11.74 3.67
CA GLY A 202 -21.58 12.11 4.53
C GLY A 202 -20.92 10.95 5.30
N SER A 203 -21.43 9.72 5.16
CA SER A 203 -20.83 8.52 5.74
C SER A 203 -19.71 8.01 4.84
N SER A 204 -18.48 7.97 5.36
CA SER A 204 -17.35 7.33 4.69
C SER A 204 -17.47 5.82 4.86
N ALA A 205 -17.39 5.05 3.78
CA ALA A 205 -17.43 3.58 3.84
C ALA A 205 -16.26 2.95 4.63
N ILE A 206 -15.24 3.74 4.95
CA ILE A 206 -14.13 3.39 5.84
C ILE A 206 -13.95 4.50 6.89
N THR A 207 -14.04 4.11 8.17
CA THR A 207 -13.88 5.02 9.31
C THR A 207 -12.92 4.43 10.34
N LEU A 208 -12.10 5.28 10.95
CA LEU A 208 -11.18 4.89 12.00
C LEU A 208 -11.84 5.16 13.36
N HIS A 209 -11.82 4.16 14.23
CA HIS A 209 -12.39 4.21 15.57
C HIS A 209 -11.37 3.77 16.60
N HIS A 210 -11.62 4.14 17.85
CA HIS A 210 -10.85 3.69 19.00
C HIS A 210 -11.77 2.95 19.96
N ASN A 211 -11.47 1.68 20.24
CA ASN A 211 -12.16 0.91 21.25
C ASN A 211 -11.46 1.13 22.59
N HIS A 212 -12.12 1.83 23.51
CA HIS A 212 -11.57 2.16 24.82
C HIS A 212 -11.36 0.93 25.72
N ASP A 213 -12.20 -0.10 25.61
CA ASP A 213 -12.12 -1.31 26.43
C ASP A 213 -10.97 -2.25 26.01
N LEU A 214 -10.61 -2.19 24.73
CA LEU A 214 -9.48 -2.92 24.16
C LEU A 214 -8.20 -2.08 24.14
N HIS A 215 -8.31 -0.75 24.26
CA HIS A 215 -7.24 0.19 23.96
C HIS A 215 -6.62 -0.04 22.57
N LEU A 216 -7.48 -0.38 21.60
CA LEU A 216 -7.09 -0.68 20.23
C LEU A 216 -7.88 0.18 19.25
N TYR A 217 -7.19 0.65 18.21
CA TYR A 217 -7.84 1.22 17.04
C TYR A 217 -8.41 0.12 16.16
N TYR A 218 -9.51 0.42 15.48
CA TYR A 218 -10.06 -0.43 14.44
C TYR A 218 -10.58 0.38 13.27
N LEU A 219 -10.53 -0.20 12.08
CA LEU A 219 -11.22 0.33 10.91
C LEU A 219 -12.60 -0.30 10.84
N GLN A 220 -13.63 0.52 10.70
CA GLN A 220 -14.98 0.07 10.41
C GLN A 220 -15.24 0.20 8.91
N LEU A 221 -15.57 -0.92 8.27
CA LEU A 221 -15.77 -1.01 6.82
C LEU A 221 -17.18 -1.53 6.50
N VAL A 222 -17.77 -1.00 5.42
CA VAL A 222 -19.04 -1.49 4.86
C VAL A 222 -18.85 -1.77 3.36
N PRO A 223 -18.50 -3.00 2.96
CA PRO A 223 -18.42 -3.38 1.54
C PRO A 223 -19.83 -3.53 0.95
N LYS A 224 -19.97 -3.44 -0.37
CA LYS A 224 -21.19 -3.81 -1.11
C LYS A 224 -21.32 -5.33 -1.23
N GLU A 225 -20.20 -6.02 -1.35
CA GLU A 225 -20.15 -7.48 -1.37
C GLU A 225 -18.93 -8.03 -0.62
N TYR A 226 -19.11 -9.20 -0.04
CA TYR A 226 -18.04 -9.95 0.59
C TYR A 226 -18.20 -11.44 0.31
N TYR A 227 -17.14 -12.17 0.55
CA TYR A 227 -17.09 -13.61 0.30
C TYR A 227 -16.66 -14.32 1.57
N VAL A 228 -17.34 -15.40 1.93
CA VAL A 228 -16.95 -16.24 3.06
C VAL A 228 -16.29 -17.49 2.52
N LEU A 229 -15.14 -17.87 3.08
CA LEU A 229 -14.52 -19.13 2.70
C LEU A 229 -15.25 -20.31 3.37
N PRO A 230 -15.63 -21.33 2.59
CA PRO A 230 -16.18 -22.58 3.11
C PRO A 230 -15.26 -23.25 4.14
N LYS A 231 -15.84 -23.91 5.15
CA LYS A 231 -15.08 -24.58 6.22
C LYS A 231 -14.25 -25.77 5.73
N ASP A 232 -14.68 -26.43 4.66
CA ASP A 232 -13.93 -27.51 3.98
C ASP A 232 -12.62 -27.02 3.37
N HIS A 233 -12.43 -25.71 3.15
CA HIS A 233 -11.11 -25.19 2.78
C HIS A 233 -10.08 -25.27 3.91
N MET A 234 -10.51 -25.44 5.15
CA MET A 234 -9.62 -25.59 6.31
C MET A 234 -8.98 -26.99 6.38
N ASP A 235 -9.46 -27.95 5.59
CA ASP A 235 -8.91 -29.31 5.56
C ASP A 235 -7.56 -29.38 4.84
N ASP A 236 -7.10 -28.28 4.23
CA ASP A 236 -5.70 -28.14 3.83
C ASP A 236 -4.81 -28.20 5.08
N PHE A 237 -4.02 -29.26 5.18
CA PHE A 237 -3.24 -29.61 6.37
C PHE A 237 -2.33 -28.47 6.85
N ASP A 238 -1.77 -27.71 5.92
CA ASP A 238 -0.90 -26.58 6.26
C ASP A 238 -1.67 -25.40 6.85
N LEU A 239 -2.87 -25.14 6.31
CA LEU A 239 -3.77 -24.11 6.80
C LEU A 239 -4.29 -24.46 8.20
N ALA A 240 -4.76 -25.69 8.42
CA ALA A 240 -5.22 -26.17 9.72
C ALA A 240 -4.14 -26.03 10.79
N ARG A 241 -2.90 -26.42 10.47
CA ARG A 241 -1.76 -26.32 11.40
C ARG A 241 -1.48 -24.87 11.77
N MET A 242 -1.35 -24.00 10.78
CA MET A 242 -1.11 -22.58 11.01
C MET A 242 -2.24 -21.94 11.79
N ILE A 243 -3.50 -22.23 11.47
CA ILE A 243 -4.65 -21.70 12.23
C ILE A 243 -4.58 -22.18 13.66
N SER A 244 -4.35 -23.47 13.92
CA SER A 244 -4.32 -23.99 15.30
C SER A 244 -3.27 -23.29 16.18
N GLN A 245 -2.10 -22.98 15.60
CA GLN A 245 -1.03 -22.25 16.29
C GLN A 245 -1.44 -20.81 16.60
N HIS A 246 -2.07 -20.14 15.64
CA HIS A 246 -2.41 -18.72 15.74
C HIS A 246 -3.79 -18.46 16.35
N GLN A 247 -4.64 -19.47 16.45
CA GLN A 247 -6.00 -19.36 16.95
C GLN A 247 -6.00 -18.87 18.40
N LYS A 248 -5.13 -19.44 19.25
CA LYS A 248 -4.97 -18.97 20.64
C LYS A 248 -4.58 -17.48 20.69
N MET A 249 -3.69 -17.06 19.81
CA MET A 249 -3.24 -15.67 19.71
C MET A 249 -4.39 -14.76 19.25
N LEU A 250 -5.15 -15.17 18.23
CA LEU A 250 -6.31 -14.45 17.73
C LEU A 250 -7.39 -14.28 18.81
N PHE A 251 -7.74 -15.36 19.53
CA PHE A 251 -8.67 -15.30 20.66
C PHE A 251 -8.22 -14.31 21.73
N ASN A 252 -6.91 -14.29 22.03
CA ASN A 252 -6.36 -13.38 23.03
C ASN A 252 -6.33 -11.92 22.55
N HIS A 253 -5.84 -11.65 21.34
CA HIS A 253 -5.67 -10.30 20.81
C HIS A 253 -7.02 -9.60 20.55
N LEU A 254 -7.97 -10.33 19.96
CA LEU A 254 -9.31 -9.80 19.71
C LEU A 254 -10.26 -9.96 20.90
N LYS A 255 -9.81 -10.60 22.00
CA LYS A 255 -10.64 -10.97 23.16
C LYS A 255 -11.94 -11.66 22.71
N LEU A 256 -11.82 -12.67 21.85
CA LEU A 256 -12.94 -13.47 21.39
C LEU A 256 -13.38 -14.46 22.48
N ASP A 257 -14.67 -14.70 22.61
CA ASP A 257 -15.28 -15.77 23.39
C ASP A 257 -14.79 -17.12 22.87
N LYS A 258 -14.40 -18.02 23.78
CA LYS A 258 -13.80 -19.32 23.44
C LYS A 258 -14.71 -20.24 22.60
N HIS A 259 -16.01 -19.96 22.57
CA HIS A 259 -17.01 -20.68 21.79
C HIS A 259 -17.35 -19.99 20.45
N CYS A 260 -16.75 -18.83 20.16
CA CYS A 260 -16.89 -18.21 18.86
C CYS A 260 -16.25 -19.05 17.77
N LEU A 261 -16.95 -19.16 16.65
CA LEU A 261 -16.41 -19.72 15.43
C LEU A 261 -15.46 -18.70 14.79
N ILE A 262 -14.38 -19.20 14.22
CA ILE A 262 -13.47 -18.40 13.41
C ILE A 262 -13.91 -18.53 11.96
N ASP A 263 -14.13 -17.39 11.33
CA ASP A 263 -14.56 -17.24 9.95
C ASP A 263 -13.46 -16.55 9.15
N PHE A 264 -13.46 -16.83 7.84
CA PHE A 264 -12.55 -16.22 6.89
C PHE A 264 -13.34 -15.47 5.84
N VAL A 265 -13.01 -14.20 5.65
CA VAL A 265 -13.73 -13.31 4.73
C VAL A 265 -12.77 -12.71 3.73
N CYS A 266 -13.18 -12.64 2.47
CA CYS A 266 -12.49 -11.90 1.43
C CYS A 266 -13.26 -10.64 1.07
N LEU A 267 -12.54 -9.52 1.07
CA LEU A 267 -13.02 -8.23 0.60
C LEU A 267 -12.29 -7.88 -0.69
N HIS A 268 -13.02 -7.82 -1.79
CA HIS A 268 -12.49 -7.32 -3.05
C HIS A 268 -12.51 -5.79 -3.05
N GLN A 269 -11.52 -5.15 -3.67
CA GLN A 269 -11.51 -3.70 -3.89
C GLN A 269 -12.59 -3.27 -4.88
N TYR A 270 -12.80 -4.09 -5.90
CA TYR A 270 -13.67 -3.82 -7.03
C TYR A 270 -14.89 -4.73 -7.00
N ASN A 271 -16.00 -4.24 -7.54
CA ASN A 271 -17.21 -5.01 -7.71
C ASN A 271 -16.99 -6.04 -8.83
N VAL A 272 -16.96 -7.31 -8.47
CA VAL A 272 -16.63 -8.42 -9.36
C VAL A 272 -17.68 -8.58 -10.48
N LYS A 273 -18.94 -8.15 -10.26
CA LYS A 273 -19.98 -8.14 -11.33
C LYS A 273 -19.67 -7.13 -12.43
N GLY A 274 -19.00 -6.03 -12.09
CA GLY A 274 -18.72 -4.95 -13.01
C GLY A 274 -17.50 -5.18 -13.92
N ILE A 275 -16.66 -6.16 -13.58
CA ILE A 275 -15.43 -6.43 -14.32
C ILE A 275 -15.74 -7.25 -15.59
N PRO A 276 -15.28 -6.81 -16.78
CA PRO A 276 -15.47 -7.57 -18.01
C PRO A 276 -14.92 -9.00 -17.94
N LYS A 277 -15.70 -9.97 -18.41
CA LYS A 277 -15.27 -11.38 -18.51
C LYS A 277 -13.96 -11.46 -19.31
N GLY A 278 -12.92 -12.08 -18.74
CA GLY A 278 -11.59 -12.22 -19.33
C GLY A 278 -10.51 -11.35 -18.68
N MET A 279 -10.89 -10.34 -17.89
CA MET A 279 -9.95 -9.58 -17.06
C MET A 279 -9.75 -10.19 -15.66
N ASN A 280 -10.73 -10.93 -15.14
CA ASN A 280 -10.82 -11.37 -13.75
C ASN A 280 -9.55 -12.03 -13.19
N ASN A 281 -8.92 -12.96 -13.92
CA ASN A 281 -7.80 -13.75 -13.37
C ASN A 281 -6.61 -12.92 -12.87
N ARG A 282 -6.36 -11.72 -13.41
CA ARG A 282 -5.27 -10.85 -12.91
C ARG A 282 -5.70 -9.93 -11.78
N TYR A 283 -6.98 -9.60 -11.69
CA TYR A 283 -7.49 -8.63 -10.72
C TYR A 283 -7.88 -9.28 -9.39
N ASP A 284 -8.28 -10.56 -9.44
CA ASP A 284 -8.73 -11.29 -8.26
C ASP A 284 -7.59 -11.42 -7.24
N GLU A 285 -6.40 -11.88 -7.59
CA GLU A 285 -5.35 -12.09 -6.57
C GLU A 285 -4.78 -10.81 -5.97
N LEU A 286 -4.79 -9.71 -6.73
CA LEU A 286 -4.00 -8.51 -6.40
C LEU A 286 -4.82 -7.45 -5.65
N ASN A 287 -6.15 -7.55 -5.69
CA ASN A 287 -7.06 -6.55 -5.13
C ASN A 287 -8.05 -7.17 -4.13
N ILE A 288 -7.62 -8.22 -3.43
CA ILE A 288 -8.37 -8.84 -2.35
C ILE A 288 -7.60 -8.64 -1.04
N VAL A 289 -8.34 -8.24 0.00
CA VAL A 289 -7.91 -8.36 1.38
C VAL A 289 -8.60 -9.55 2.01
N LYS A 290 -7.85 -10.38 2.72
CA LYS A 290 -8.37 -11.52 3.48
C LYS A 290 -8.41 -11.15 4.96
N LEU A 291 -9.51 -11.52 5.59
CA LEU A 291 -9.77 -11.30 7.00
C LEU A 291 -9.96 -12.65 7.68
N ILE A 292 -9.49 -12.73 8.93
CA ILE A 292 -9.78 -13.82 9.86
C ILE A 292 -10.39 -13.21 11.11
N GLY A 293 -11.47 -13.78 11.62
CA GLY A 293 -12.23 -13.16 12.72
C GLY A 293 -13.48 -13.92 13.09
N SER A 294 -14.44 -13.21 13.68
CA SER A 294 -15.74 -13.78 14.08
C SER A 294 -16.88 -12.86 13.65
N PHE A 295 -17.85 -13.40 12.93
CA PHE A 295 -19.10 -12.68 12.64
C PHE A 295 -19.88 -12.34 13.91
N LYS A 296 -19.93 -13.26 14.88
CA LYS A 296 -20.72 -13.10 16.10
C LYS A 296 -20.27 -11.90 16.93
N GLU A 297 -18.96 -11.65 16.99
CA GLU A 297 -18.39 -10.51 17.73
C GLU A 297 -18.06 -9.32 16.85
N ASN A 298 -18.11 -9.49 15.53
CA ASN A 298 -17.66 -8.51 14.56
C ASN A 298 -16.27 -7.95 14.88
N LYS A 299 -15.29 -8.84 15.04
CA LYS A 299 -13.89 -8.47 15.21
C LYS A 299 -13.06 -9.24 14.21
N TRP A 300 -12.28 -8.51 13.43
CA TRP A 300 -11.56 -9.02 12.28
C TRP A 300 -10.11 -8.56 12.32
N THR A 301 -9.24 -9.29 11.64
CA THR A 301 -7.85 -8.89 11.47
C THR A 301 -7.35 -9.31 10.10
N LEU A 302 -6.34 -8.60 9.57
CA LEU A 302 -5.75 -8.90 8.27
C LEU A 302 -5.04 -10.26 8.30
N CYS A 303 -5.18 -11.00 7.20
CA CYS A 303 -4.76 -12.39 7.12
C CYS A 303 -3.90 -12.63 5.86
N CYS A 304 -2.63 -13.00 6.03
CA CYS A 304 -1.69 -13.17 4.90
C CYS A 304 -1.69 -14.58 4.28
N ILE A 305 -2.76 -15.34 4.46
CA ILE A 305 -2.75 -16.77 4.11
C ILE A 305 -2.65 -16.92 2.58
N PRO A 306 -1.60 -17.57 2.05
CA PRO A 306 -1.50 -17.85 0.63
C PRO A 306 -2.65 -18.76 0.23
N TRP A 307 -3.25 -18.51 -0.93
CA TRP A 307 -4.18 -19.49 -1.49
C TRP A 307 -3.37 -20.65 -2.06
N ALA A 308 -3.84 -21.87 -1.82
CA ALA A 308 -3.41 -22.99 -2.63
C ALA A 308 -3.91 -22.71 -4.07
N ASP A 309 -2.98 -22.38 -4.96
CA ASP A 309 -3.22 -22.19 -6.39
C ASP A 309 -3.98 -23.42 -6.92
N GLY A 310 -5.28 -23.25 -7.20
CA GLY A 310 -6.15 -24.34 -7.65
C GLY A 310 -7.38 -24.59 -6.79
N THR A 311 -7.52 -23.93 -5.64
CA THR A 311 -8.78 -23.94 -4.89
C THR A 311 -9.88 -23.28 -5.71
N LYS A 312 -11.01 -24.00 -5.90
CA LYS A 312 -12.23 -23.43 -6.47
C LYS A 312 -12.51 -22.15 -5.69
N GLY A 313 -12.51 -21.00 -6.37
CA GLY A 313 -12.63 -19.68 -5.74
C GLY A 313 -13.79 -19.59 -4.73
N PRO A 314 -13.79 -18.57 -3.87
CA PRO A 314 -14.75 -18.46 -2.78
C PRO A 314 -16.18 -18.66 -3.29
N LYS A 315 -16.85 -19.69 -2.74
CA LYS A 315 -18.13 -20.18 -3.28
C LYS A 315 -19.30 -19.34 -2.79
N ASP A 316 -19.20 -18.81 -1.57
CA ASP A 316 -20.31 -18.14 -0.91
C ASP A 316 -20.10 -16.62 -0.99
N ARG A 317 -20.71 -16.05 -2.03
CA ARG A 317 -20.79 -14.60 -2.24
C ARG A 317 -22.03 -14.06 -1.53
N TYR A 318 -21.84 -12.99 -0.77
CA TYR A 318 -22.90 -12.29 -0.06
C TYR A 318 -23.04 -10.88 -0.61
N ASN A 319 -24.25 -10.52 -1.06
CA ASN A 319 -24.58 -9.13 -1.33
C ASN A 319 -24.89 -8.45 0.00
N ASN A 320 -24.28 -7.30 0.24
CA ASN A 320 -24.41 -6.55 1.49
C ASN A 320 -25.37 -5.36 1.39
N ASP A 321 -25.99 -5.15 0.24
CA ASP A 321 -26.99 -4.10 0.03
C ASP A 321 -28.16 -4.20 1.04
N ASP A 322 -28.57 -5.42 1.41
CA ASP A 322 -29.76 -5.67 2.24
C ASP A 322 -29.46 -5.79 3.74
N TYR A 323 -28.23 -6.20 4.11
CA TYR A 323 -27.91 -6.63 5.47
C TYR A 323 -27.04 -5.63 6.24
N GLY A 324 -26.40 -4.68 5.54
CA GLY A 324 -25.58 -3.65 6.19
C GLY A 324 -24.46 -4.23 7.06
N THR A 325 -23.91 -5.40 6.69
CA THR A 325 -22.82 -6.06 7.41
C THR A 325 -21.63 -5.12 7.48
N VAL A 326 -21.16 -4.91 8.70
CA VAL A 326 -20.03 -4.04 9.00
C VAL A 326 -18.86 -4.91 9.46
N PHE A 327 -17.64 -4.56 9.08
CA PHE A 327 -16.43 -5.24 9.54
C PHE A 327 -15.59 -4.29 10.40
N ASN A 328 -15.43 -4.62 11.69
CA ASN A 328 -14.47 -3.91 12.56
C ASN A 328 -13.11 -4.64 12.53
N ILE A 329 -12.15 -4.05 11.82
CA ILE A 329 -10.83 -4.62 11.57
C ILE A 329 -9.82 -4.01 12.53
N TYR A 330 -9.32 -4.86 13.43
CA TYR A 330 -8.25 -4.59 14.39
C TYR A 330 -6.92 -5.19 13.91
#